data_AF-A0A367WP47-F1
#
_entry.id   AF-A0A367WP47-F1
#
_cell.length_a   1.000
_cell.length_b   1.000
_cell.length_c   1.000
_cell.angle_alpha   90.00
_cell.angle_beta   90.00
_cell.angle_gamma   90.00
#
_symmetry.space_group_name_H-M   'P 1'
#
loop_
_entity.id
_entity.type
_entity.pdbx_description
1 polymer ?
#
loop_
_entity_poly.entity_id
_entity_poly.type
_entity_poly.pdbx_seq_one_letter_code
_entity_poly.pdbx_strand_id
1 'polypeptide(L)'
;MSLGKFKSMLFKMDGINNNNPMFNCIVTYTSKHGTVSDNTSARMEVDTMGHGKIHLYETDKLTSDDYHLDFSEDYQTYASTADGLKITGKSPKMGAYSVLIVPTSAK
;
A
#
# COMPACT_ATOMS: atom_id res chain seq x y z
N MET A 1 -5.70 -2.55 14.98
CA MET A 1 -6.21 -3.67 14.14
C MET A 1 -6.17 -3.22 12.68
N SER A 2 -5.09 -3.55 11.99
CA SER A 2 -4.60 -2.72 10.88
C SER A 2 -4.55 -3.43 9.53
N LEU A 3 -4.04 -4.67 9.47
CA LEU A 3 -3.83 -5.42 8.22
C LEU A 3 -4.83 -6.56 7.98
N GLY A 4 -5.31 -7.24 9.02
CA GLY A 4 -6.11 -8.46 8.87
C GLY A 4 -7.43 -8.27 8.10
N LYS A 5 -8.08 -7.10 8.25
CA LYS A 5 -9.30 -6.76 7.50
C LYS A 5 -8.97 -6.50 6.02
N PHE A 6 -7.92 -5.74 5.75
CA PHE A 6 -7.43 -5.51 4.38
C PHE A 6 -7.06 -6.82 3.67
N LYS A 7 -6.31 -7.71 4.34
CA LYS A 7 -5.98 -9.05 3.81
C LYS A 7 -7.23 -9.85 3.46
N SER A 8 -8.22 -9.87 4.36
CA SER A 8 -9.49 -10.58 4.14
C SER A 8 -10.31 -9.99 2.99
N MET A 9 -10.22 -8.68 2.77
CA MET A 9 -10.85 -8.01 1.63
C MET A 9 -10.15 -8.37 0.32
N LEU A 10 -8.81 -8.27 0.31
CA LEU A 10 -7.99 -8.56 -0.85
C LEU A 10 -8.15 -10.01 -1.34
N PHE A 11 -8.22 -10.97 -0.42
CA PHE A 11 -8.33 -12.40 -0.76
C PHE A 11 -9.73 -12.82 -1.26
N LYS A 12 -10.70 -11.91 -1.22
CA LYS A 12 -12.03 -12.11 -1.82
C LYS A 12 -12.12 -11.57 -3.23
N MET A 13 -11.09 -10.86 -3.71
CA MET A 13 -11.06 -10.33 -5.07
C MET A 13 -10.69 -11.44 -6.05
N ASP A 14 -11.45 -11.55 -7.13
CA ASP A 14 -11.19 -12.52 -8.18
C ASP A 14 -9.81 -12.31 -8.80
N GLY A 15 -9.10 -13.41 -9.07
CA GLY A 15 -7.77 -13.40 -9.70
C GLY A 15 -6.59 -13.12 -8.76
N ILE A 16 -6.82 -12.84 -7.47
CA ILE A 16 -5.74 -12.66 -6.50
C ILE A 16 -5.20 -13.99 -6.00
N ASN A 17 -3.89 -14.20 -6.13
CA ASN A 17 -3.20 -15.36 -5.56
C ASN A 17 -2.89 -15.12 -4.08
N ASN A 18 -3.52 -15.88 -3.17
CA ASN A 18 -3.33 -15.71 -1.73
C ASN A 18 -1.90 -16.01 -1.22
N ASN A 19 -1.09 -16.76 -1.97
CA ASN A 19 0.31 -17.05 -1.64
C ASN A 19 1.28 -15.97 -2.17
N ASN A 20 0.86 -15.21 -3.17
CA ASN A 20 1.58 -14.05 -3.67
C ASN A 20 0.61 -12.96 -4.14
N PRO A 21 -0.04 -12.25 -3.21
CA PRO A 21 -1.10 -11.30 -3.55
C PRO A 21 -0.53 -10.11 -4.30
N MET A 22 -0.76 -10.11 -5.61
CA MET A 22 -0.47 -8.98 -6.50
C MET A 22 -1.78 -8.43 -7.04
N PHE A 23 -1.98 -7.12 -6.93
CA PHE A 23 -3.24 -6.47 -7.27
C PHE A 23 -3.01 -5.09 -7.85
N ASN A 24 -3.92 -4.64 -8.69
CA ASN A 24 -3.95 -3.23 -9.11
C ASN A 24 -4.57 -2.41 -7.99
N CYS A 25 -4.18 -1.14 -7.89
CA CYS A 25 -4.70 -0.24 -6.88
C CYS A 25 -4.62 1.23 -7.33
N ILE A 26 -5.51 2.03 -6.74
CA ILE A 26 -5.36 3.47 -6.69
C ILE A 26 -4.62 3.79 -5.41
N VAL A 27 -3.53 4.54 -5.52
CA VAL A 27 -2.76 5.00 -4.36
C VAL A 27 -2.87 6.50 -4.25
N THR A 28 -3.26 6.99 -3.07
CA THR A 28 -3.27 8.41 -2.74
C THR A 28 -2.24 8.71 -1.67
N TYR A 29 -1.22 9.47 -2.03
CA TYR A 29 -0.22 10.01 -1.12
C TYR A 29 -0.60 11.41 -0.66
N THR A 30 -0.37 11.68 0.61
CA THR A 30 -0.34 13.04 1.16
C THR A 30 0.93 13.20 1.98
N SER A 31 1.77 14.15 1.62
CA SER A 31 3.04 14.46 2.30
C SER A 31 3.32 15.97 2.28
N LYS A 32 4.50 16.38 2.76
CA LYS A 32 4.95 17.79 2.63
C LYS A 32 5.06 18.28 1.18
N HIS A 33 5.15 17.35 0.22
CA HIS A 33 5.23 17.64 -1.22
C HIS A 33 3.86 17.83 -1.86
N GLY A 34 2.77 17.68 -1.09
CA GLY A 34 1.40 17.78 -1.56
C GLY A 34 0.70 16.43 -1.61
N THR A 35 -0.43 16.39 -2.32
CA THR A 35 -1.23 15.18 -2.51
C THR A 35 -1.13 14.71 -3.95
N VAL A 36 -0.79 13.44 -4.15
CA VAL A 36 -0.72 12.78 -5.45
C VAL A 36 -1.59 11.54 -5.43
N SER A 37 -2.37 11.32 -6.49
CA SER A 37 -3.16 10.11 -6.68
C SER A 37 -2.80 9.48 -8.01
N ASP A 38 -2.50 8.18 -8.00
CA ASP A 38 -2.11 7.45 -9.21
C ASP A 38 -2.52 5.98 -9.17
N ASN A 39 -2.66 5.39 -10.35
CA ASN A 39 -2.89 3.95 -10.50
C ASN A 39 -1.56 3.22 -10.55
N THR A 40 -1.41 2.17 -9.76
CA THR A 40 -0.25 1.28 -9.83
C THR A 40 -0.66 -0.15 -9.49
N SER A 41 0.30 -1.06 -9.48
CA SER A 41 0.16 -2.38 -8.90
C SER A 41 0.82 -2.41 -7.52
N ALA A 42 0.39 -3.34 -6.69
CA ALA A 42 0.96 -3.59 -5.38
C ALA A 42 1.13 -5.10 -5.15
N ARG A 43 2.13 -5.45 -4.34
CA ARG A 43 2.36 -6.80 -3.84
C ARG A 43 2.33 -6.78 -2.31
N MET A 44 1.60 -7.72 -1.71
CA MET A 44 1.63 -7.94 -0.27
C MET A 44 2.46 -9.19 0.05
N GLU A 45 3.43 -9.09 0.96
CA GLU A 45 4.14 -10.26 1.46
C GLU A 45 3.29 -11.01 2.47
N VAL A 46 3.19 -12.33 2.29
CA VAL A 46 2.37 -13.23 3.13
C VAL A 46 3.18 -14.35 3.76
N ASP A 47 4.49 -14.40 3.50
CA ASP A 47 5.39 -15.35 4.14
C ASP A 47 5.58 -15.02 5.63
N THR A 48 6.21 -15.93 6.37
CA THR A 48 6.37 -15.81 7.83
C THR A 48 7.32 -14.70 8.28
N MET A 49 8.21 -14.21 7.42
CA MET A 49 9.26 -13.23 7.78
C MET A 49 8.93 -11.81 7.34
N GLY A 50 8.15 -11.66 6.27
CA GLY A 50 7.73 -10.40 5.66
C GLY A 50 6.24 -10.15 5.75
N HIS A 51 5.50 -10.99 6.50
CA HIS A 51 4.05 -10.91 6.61
C HIS A 51 3.56 -9.46 6.81
N GLY A 52 2.86 -8.93 5.82
CA GLY A 52 2.24 -7.61 5.87
C GLY A 52 3.06 -6.47 5.27
N LYS A 53 4.25 -6.73 4.74
CA LYS A 53 4.92 -5.74 3.91
C LYS A 53 4.13 -5.50 2.63
N ILE A 54 4.08 -4.25 2.22
CA ILE A 54 3.40 -3.82 0.99
C ILE A 54 4.44 -3.15 0.11
N HIS A 55 4.53 -3.62 -1.12
CA HIS A 55 5.41 -3.10 -2.16
C HIS A 55 4.54 -2.50 -3.26
N LEU A 56 4.77 -1.24 -3.61
CA LEU A 56 4.14 -0.57 -4.74
C LEU A 56 5.08 -0.58 -5.93
N TYR A 57 4.52 -0.77 -7.12
CA TYR A 57 5.28 -0.61 -8.35
C TYR A 57 5.43 0.88 -8.68
N GLU A 58 6.60 1.24 -9.16
CA GLU A 58 6.94 2.60 -9.55
C GLU A 58 6.13 3.04 -10.77
N THR A 59 5.78 4.33 -10.82
CA THR A 59 5.11 4.96 -11.96
C THR A 59 5.78 6.30 -12.29
N ASP A 60 5.35 6.96 -13.37
CA ASP A 60 5.82 8.30 -13.72
C ASP A 60 5.52 9.36 -12.64
N LYS A 61 4.55 9.10 -11.75
CA LYS A 61 4.19 10.01 -10.64
C LYS A 61 4.61 9.50 -9.27
N LEU A 62 4.69 8.19 -9.09
CA LEU A 62 5.06 7.53 -7.84
C LEU A 62 6.47 6.97 -7.97
N THR A 63 7.45 7.87 -7.91
CA THR A 63 8.87 7.50 -7.99
C THR A 63 9.46 7.23 -6.62
N SER A 64 10.44 6.33 -6.59
CA SER A 64 11.25 6.00 -5.41
C SER A 64 12.19 7.13 -4.99
N ASP A 65 12.32 8.18 -5.80
CA ASP A 65 13.04 9.42 -5.49
C ASP A 65 12.21 10.40 -4.65
N ASP A 66 10.89 10.39 -4.81
CA ASP A 66 9.98 11.34 -4.14
C ASP A 66 9.13 10.68 -3.04
N TYR A 67 8.77 9.41 -3.21
CA TYR A 67 7.86 8.68 -2.33
C TYR A 67 8.48 7.39 -1.77
N HIS A 68 7.94 6.88 -0.67
CA HIS A 68 8.23 5.50 -0.21
C HIS A 68 7.36 4.55 -1.01
N LEU A 69 7.95 3.50 -1.61
CA LEU A 69 7.20 2.47 -2.33
C LEU A 69 7.14 1.15 -1.57
N ASP A 70 7.90 1.02 -0.48
CA ASP A 70 7.95 -0.15 0.38
C ASP A 70 7.48 0.22 1.79
N PHE A 71 6.60 -0.60 2.35
CA PHE A 71 6.01 -0.39 3.67
C PHE A 71 6.16 -1.62 4.55
N SER A 72 6.42 -1.37 5.83
CA SER A 72 6.41 -2.37 6.90
C SER A 72 5.76 -1.79 8.16
N GLU A 73 5.01 -2.63 8.88
CA GLU A 73 4.47 -2.27 10.20
C GLU A 73 5.60 -1.98 11.24
N ASP A 74 6.85 -2.33 10.93
CA ASP A 74 8.03 -1.97 11.74
C ASP A 74 8.30 -0.46 11.77
N TYR A 75 7.95 0.24 10.69
CA TYR A 75 8.30 1.65 10.48
C TYR A 75 7.07 2.55 10.28
N GLN A 76 5.93 1.97 9.92
CA GLN A 76 4.70 2.69 9.65
C GLN A 76 3.52 2.10 10.42
N THR A 77 2.53 2.95 10.69
CA THR A 77 1.27 2.51 11.28
C THR A 77 0.27 2.22 10.18
N TYR A 78 -0.29 1.01 10.20
CA TYR A 78 -1.31 0.59 9.26
C TYR A 78 -2.71 0.77 9.88
N ALA A 79 -3.71 1.02 9.06
CA ALA A 79 -5.11 1.08 9.45
C ALA A 79 -5.99 0.69 8.26
N SER A 80 -6.78 -0.38 8.41
CA SER A 80 -7.80 -0.71 7.41
C SER A 80 -8.90 0.34 7.40
N THR A 81 -9.34 0.76 6.22
CA THR A 81 -10.52 1.62 6.01
C THR A 81 -11.64 0.80 5.39
N ALA A 82 -12.78 1.44 5.07
CA ALA A 82 -13.86 0.78 4.32
C ALA A 82 -13.41 0.37 2.92
N ASP A 83 -12.55 1.19 2.29
CA ASP A 83 -12.17 1.06 0.88
C ASP A 83 -10.78 0.43 0.69
N GLY A 84 -9.93 0.39 1.72
CA GLY A 84 -8.52 0.07 1.52
C GLY A 84 -7.66 -0.01 2.77
N LEU A 85 -6.36 0.19 2.56
CA LEU A 85 -5.35 0.25 3.62
C LEU A 85 -4.78 1.65 3.69
N LYS A 86 -4.92 2.29 4.85
CA LYS A 86 -4.23 3.53 5.17
C LYS A 86 -2.93 3.21 5.88
N ILE A 87 -1.82 3.75 5.37
CA ILE A 87 -0.48 3.65 5.95
C ILE A 87 -0.04 5.06 6.32
N THR A 88 0.43 5.26 7.54
CA THR A 88 0.94 6.56 7.99
C THR A 88 2.34 6.39 8.57
N GLY A 89 3.20 7.36 8.31
CA GLY A 89 4.56 7.33 8.82
C GLY A 89 5.19 8.70 8.84
N LYS A 90 6.46 8.75 9.26
CA LYS A 90 7.27 9.96 9.20
C LYS A 90 8.67 9.60 8.70
N SER A 91 9.19 10.40 7.77
CA SER A 91 10.56 10.22 7.28
C SER A 91 11.22 11.58 6.98
N PRO A 92 12.56 11.68 6.96
CA PRO A 92 13.25 12.88 6.52
C PRO A 92 12.85 13.29 5.09
N LYS A 93 12.70 12.28 4.22
CA LYS A 93 12.33 12.41 2.82
C LYS A 93 10.98 13.11 2.63
N MET A 94 9.93 12.61 3.28
CA MET A 94 8.55 13.03 3.03
C MET A 94 7.91 13.86 4.16
N GLY A 95 8.60 14.03 5.29
CA GLY A 95 7.98 14.53 6.52
C GLY A 95 6.99 13.52 7.08
N ALA A 96 5.95 14.00 7.78
CA ALA A 96 4.80 13.16 8.12
C ALA A 96 3.97 12.91 6.85
N TYR A 97 3.58 11.66 6.62
CA TYR A 97 2.85 11.27 5.42
C TYR A 97 1.74 10.28 5.72
N SER A 98 0.78 10.24 4.80
CA SER A 98 -0.32 9.29 4.74
C SER A 98 -0.43 8.74 3.33
N VAL A 99 -0.62 7.42 3.22
CA VAL A 99 -0.82 6.70 1.97
C VAL A 99 -2.13 5.93 2.11
N LEU A 100 -3.03 6.07 1.14
CA LEU A 100 -4.24 5.25 1.06
C LEU A 100 -4.13 4.36 -0.17
N ILE A 101 -4.12 3.05 0.04
CA ILE A 101 -4.06 2.03 -1.00
C ILE A 101 -5.45 1.41 -1.12
N VAL A 102 -6.10 1.63 -2.26
CA VAL A 102 -7.43 1.08 -2.59
C VAL A 102 -7.27 0.05 -3.68
N PRO A 103 -7.40 -1.26 -3.39
CA PRO A 103 -7.33 -2.31 -4.39
C PRO A 103 -8.43 -2.13 -5.44
N THR A 104 -8.09 -2.32 -6.70
CA THR A 104 -9.01 -2.37 -7.83
C THR A 104 -9.00 -3.78 -8.41
N SER A 105 -10.13 -4.24 -8.94
CA SER A 105 -10.19 -5.56 -9.56
C SER A 105 -9.16 -5.65 -10.69
N ALA A 106 -8.40 -6.74 -10.72
CA ALA A 106 -7.64 -7.11 -11.90
C ALA A 106 -8.67 -7.36 -13.01
N LYS A 107 -8.66 -6.53 -14.05
CA LYS A 107 -9.49 -6.77 -15.24
C LYS A 107 -8.96 -7.97 -16.00
#